data_AF-A0A7C9EJ11-F1
#
_entry.id   AF-A0A7C9EJ11-F1
#
_cell.length_a   1.000
_cell.length_b   1.000
_cell.length_c   1.000
_cell.angle_alpha   90.00
_cell.angle_beta   90.00
_cell.angle_gamma   90.00
#
_symmetry.space_group_name_H-M   'P 1'
#
loop_
_entity.id
_entity.type
_entity.pdbx_description
1 polymer ?
#
loop_
_entity_poly.entity_id
_entity_poly.type
_entity_poly.pdbx_seq_one_letter_code
_entity_poly.pdbx_strand_id
1 'polypeptide(L)'
;QSICYDPARNWTVSVSWGYAVQIIRGWIPAHEMERPARTFYNWGKNKDPRLFSFNTRPWSKHPCEEPYVYFFNNVVMNTANNVSWSEYMLHRNNHTDCFWKVETPEKISRVEVYKIPNPHKWDQAPRRDCCRVLPTEKEGTMVIDVGEC
;
A
#
# COMPACT_ATOMS: atom_id res chain seq x y z
N GLN A 1 -3.81 -1.58 7.93
CA GLN A 1 -3.52 -1.01 6.62
C GLN A 1 -3.62 0.50 6.73
N SER A 2 -2.64 1.22 6.21
CA SER A 2 -2.59 2.69 6.18
C SER A 2 -2.69 3.17 4.74
N ILE A 3 -3.40 4.26 4.50
CA ILE A 3 -3.63 4.80 3.16
C ILE A 3 -3.14 6.24 3.14
N CYS A 4 -2.34 6.58 2.14
CA CYS A 4 -1.84 7.92 1.89
C CYS A 4 -1.73 8.19 0.40
N TYR A 5 -1.45 9.44 0.07
CA TYR A 5 -1.46 9.92 -1.30
C TYR A 5 -0.17 10.66 -1.61
N ASP A 6 0.33 10.47 -2.82
CA ASP A 6 1.39 11.29 -3.40
C ASP A 6 0.73 12.30 -4.36
N PRO A 7 0.46 13.54 -3.92
CA PRO A 7 -0.23 14.53 -4.75
C PRO A 7 0.63 15.03 -5.92
N ALA A 8 1.96 14.91 -5.84
CA ALA A 8 2.85 15.35 -6.92
C ALA A 8 2.75 14.41 -8.13
N ARG A 9 2.57 13.11 -7.87
CA ARG A 9 2.49 12.07 -8.92
C ARG A 9 1.08 11.55 -9.17
N ASN A 10 0.09 12.03 -8.42
CA ASN A 10 -1.28 11.52 -8.43
C ASN A 10 -1.35 10.01 -8.18
N TRP A 11 -0.69 9.54 -7.11
CA TRP A 11 -0.72 8.13 -6.71
C TRP A 11 -1.45 7.92 -5.39
N THR A 12 -2.09 6.76 -5.28
CA THR A 12 -2.63 6.24 -4.03
C THR A 12 -1.69 5.16 -3.50
N VAL A 13 -1.30 5.28 -2.25
CA VAL A 13 -0.38 4.36 -1.58
C VAL A 13 -1.10 3.65 -0.44
N SER A 14 -1.01 2.32 -0.43
CA SER A 14 -1.57 1.47 0.62
C SER A 14 -0.46 0.65 1.27
N VAL A 15 -0.30 0.84 2.57
CA VAL A 15 0.75 0.21 3.37
C VAL A 15 0.15 -0.87 4.28
N SER A 16 0.55 -2.12 4.02
CA SER A 16 0.36 -3.26 4.92
C SER A 16 1.69 -3.57 5.58
N TRP A 17 1.96 -2.90 6.70
CA TRP A 17 3.22 -3.02 7.44
C TRP A 17 3.53 -4.48 7.78
N GLY A 18 4.78 -4.91 7.55
CA GLY A 18 5.21 -6.31 7.67
C GLY A 18 4.84 -7.25 6.51
N TYR A 19 4.14 -6.78 5.47
CA TYR A 19 3.74 -7.63 4.33
C TYR A 19 4.04 -7.00 2.96
N ALA A 20 3.33 -5.93 2.60
CA ALA A 20 3.45 -5.32 1.28
C ALA A 20 3.04 -3.85 1.27
N VAL A 21 3.60 -3.09 0.34
CA VAL A 21 3.15 -1.75 -0.04
C VAL A 21 2.60 -1.82 -1.46
N GLN A 22 1.45 -1.17 -1.70
CA GLN A 22 0.84 -1.08 -3.02
C GLN A 22 0.80 0.38 -3.45
N ILE A 23 1.32 0.67 -4.64
CA ILE A 23 1.23 1.98 -5.27
C ILE A 23 0.32 1.86 -6.49
N ILE A 24 -0.77 2.62 -6.51
CA ILE A 24 -1.76 2.62 -7.59
C ILE A 24 -1.77 4.00 -8.23
N ARG A 25 -1.84 4.05 -9.57
CA ARG A 25 -2.01 5.32 -10.27
C ARG A 25 -3.42 5.86 -10.08
N GLY A 26 -3.52 7.17 -9.94
CA GLY A 26 -4.79 7.85 -9.74
C GLY A 26 -5.16 8.00 -8.26
N TRP A 27 -6.20 8.78 -8.05
CA TRP A 27 -6.73 9.11 -6.74
C TRP A 27 -7.88 8.17 -6.40
N ILE A 28 -7.65 7.21 -5.51
CA ILE A 28 -8.68 6.29 -5.03
C ILE A 28 -9.08 6.71 -3.62
N PRO A 29 -10.35 7.07 -3.38
CA PRO A 29 -10.81 7.48 -2.07
C PRO A 29 -10.53 6.45 -0.96
N ALA A 30 -10.20 6.92 0.24
CA ALA A 30 -9.90 6.05 1.38
C ALA A 30 -11.03 5.05 1.67
N HIS A 31 -12.29 5.47 1.56
CA HIS A 31 -13.46 4.61 1.80
C HIS A 31 -13.56 3.45 0.79
N GLU A 32 -13.01 3.61 -0.42
CA GLU A 32 -12.91 2.52 -1.40
C GLU A 32 -11.71 1.63 -1.11
N MET A 33 -10.56 2.21 -0.77
CA MET A 33 -9.34 1.47 -0.41
C MET A 33 -9.49 0.64 0.86
N GLU A 34 -10.36 1.04 1.78
CA GLU A 34 -10.73 0.27 2.98
C GLU A 34 -11.49 -1.02 2.64
N ARG A 35 -12.19 -1.05 1.51
CA ARG A 35 -12.85 -2.28 1.04
C ARG A 35 -11.83 -3.09 0.26
N PRO A 36 -11.48 -4.30 0.70
CA PRO A 36 -10.48 -5.12 0.01
C PRO A 36 -10.94 -5.41 -1.42
N ALA A 37 -10.00 -5.27 -2.36
CA ALA A 37 -10.25 -5.64 -3.75
C ALA A 37 -10.38 -7.16 -3.85
N ARG A 38 -11.32 -7.64 -4.66
CA ARG A 38 -11.59 -9.07 -4.83
C ARG A 38 -10.51 -9.76 -5.68
N THR A 39 -9.43 -10.17 -5.03
CA THR A 39 -8.30 -10.93 -5.63
C THR A 39 -8.43 -12.44 -5.49
N PHE A 40 -9.44 -12.91 -4.75
CA PHE A 40 -9.67 -14.32 -4.45
C PHE A 40 -11.03 -14.78 -5.00
N TYR A 41 -11.13 -16.08 -5.25
CA TYR A 41 -12.37 -16.75 -5.65
C TYR A 41 -12.83 -17.67 -4.53
N ASN A 42 -14.14 -17.90 -4.45
CA ASN A 42 -14.67 -18.92 -3.58
C ASN A 42 -14.38 -20.32 -4.16
N TRP A 43 -14.38 -21.33 -3.29
CA TRP A 43 -14.14 -22.73 -3.70
C TRP A 43 -15.29 -23.30 -4.55
N GLY A 44 -16.50 -22.77 -4.39
CA GLY A 44 -17.68 -23.20 -5.15
C GLY A 44 -17.63 -22.74 -6.61
N LYS A 45 -18.37 -23.45 -7.49
CA LYS A 45 -18.50 -23.06 -8.91
C LYS A 45 -19.12 -21.67 -9.12
N ASN A 46 -19.87 -21.16 -8.13
CA ASN A 46 -20.58 -19.89 -8.20
C ASN A 46 -19.68 -18.71 -7.82
N LYS A 47 -19.27 -17.88 -8.78
CA LYS A 47 -18.42 -16.71 -8.53
C LYS A 47 -19.15 -15.48 -7.94
N ASP A 48 -20.25 -15.70 -7.22
CA ASP A 48 -21.06 -14.61 -6.65
C ASP A 48 -20.32 -13.97 -5.45
N PRO A 49 -19.98 -12.66 -5.52
CA PRO A 49 -19.28 -11.98 -4.43
C PRO A 49 -20.08 -11.92 -3.12
N ARG A 50 -21.40 -12.14 -3.14
CA ARG A 50 -22.26 -12.15 -1.94
C ARG A 50 -22.07 -13.40 -1.07
N LEU A 51 -21.29 -14.37 -1.53
CA LEU A 51 -21.01 -15.59 -0.78
C LEU A 51 -19.91 -15.42 0.28
N PHE A 52 -19.22 -14.28 0.29
CA PHE A 52 -18.25 -13.96 1.35
C PHE A 52 -18.96 -13.29 2.53
N SER A 53 -18.49 -13.57 3.74
CA SER A 53 -18.99 -12.95 4.98
C SER A 53 -18.60 -11.48 5.15
N PHE A 54 -17.93 -10.89 4.17
CA PHE A 54 -17.42 -9.53 4.19
C PHE A 54 -17.54 -8.87 2.82
N ASN A 55 -17.70 -7.55 2.83
CA ASN A 55 -17.83 -6.75 1.61
C ASN A 55 -16.48 -6.65 0.89
N THR A 56 -16.47 -6.97 -0.39
CA THR A 56 -15.32 -6.77 -1.29
C THR A 56 -15.69 -5.76 -2.37
N ARG A 57 -14.70 -5.00 -2.85
CA ARG A 57 -14.89 -4.20 -4.07
C ARG A 57 -14.46 -5.01 -5.30
N PRO A 58 -15.06 -4.76 -6.47
CA PRO A 58 -14.59 -5.36 -7.72
C PRO A 58 -13.10 -5.08 -7.91
N TRP A 59 -12.35 -6.08 -8.38
CA TRP A 59 -11.00 -5.85 -8.87
C TRP A 59 -11.08 -4.98 -10.12
N SER A 60 -10.29 -3.90 -10.18
CA SER A 60 -10.28 -3.05 -11.35
C SER A 60 -9.74 -3.82 -12.55
N LYS A 61 -10.46 -3.73 -13.67
CA LYS A 61 -10.00 -4.28 -14.95
C LYS A 61 -9.20 -3.26 -15.76
N HIS A 62 -9.08 -2.03 -15.27
CA HIS A 62 -8.41 -0.96 -15.97
C HIS A 62 -6.88 -1.13 -15.81
N PRO A 63 -6.11 -1.26 -16.91
CA PRO A 63 -4.65 -1.41 -16.87
C PRO A 63 -3.93 -0.41 -15.95
N CYS A 64 -4.35 0.85 -15.99
CA CYS A 64 -3.75 1.91 -15.19
C CYS A 64 -4.00 1.82 -13.68
N GLU A 65 -5.08 1.15 -13.26
CA GLU A 65 -5.43 0.97 -11.84
C GLU A 65 -4.81 -0.31 -11.25
N GLU A 66 -4.04 -1.05 -12.06
CA GLU A 66 -3.27 -2.20 -11.59
C GLU A 66 -2.22 -1.73 -10.56
N PRO A 67 -2.21 -2.30 -9.34
CA PRO A 67 -1.26 -1.90 -8.30
C PRO A 67 0.15 -2.40 -8.59
N TYR A 68 1.14 -1.53 -8.39
CA TYR A 68 2.54 -1.93 -8.23
C TYR A 68 2.74 -2.42 -6.81
N VAL A 69 3.11 -3.69 -6.66
CA VAL A 69 3.25 -4.33 -5.36
C VAL A 69 4.71 -4.41 -4.98
N TYR A 70 5.03 -3.93 -3.78
CA TYR A 70 6.35 -4.00 -3.17
C TYR A 70 6.28 -4.93 -1.98
N PHE A 71 7.01 -6.04 -2.02
CA PHE A 71 6.99 -7.02 -0.93
C PHE A 71 8.02 -6.68 0.12
N PHE A 72 7.70 -7.00 1.36
CA PHE A 72 8.60 -6.88 2.49
C PHE A 72 9.92 -7.62 2.21
N ASN A 73 11.04 -6.94 2.39
CA ASN A 73 12.38 -7.48 2.17
C ASN A 73 13.17 -7.56 3.48
N ASN A 74 13.22 -6.46 4.22
CA ASN A 74 14.01 -6.37 5.45
C ASN A 74 13.39 -5.41 6.46
N VAL A 75 13.78 -5.53 7.73
CA VAL A 75 13.47 -4.58 8.79
C VAL A 75 14.69 -4.36 9.68
N VAL A 76 14.92 -3.10 10.02
CA VAL A 76 15.95 -2.69 10.98
C VAL A 76 15.28 -1.83 12.03
N MET A 77 15.58 -2.12 13.29
CA MET A 77 15.12 -1.33 14.41
C MET A 77 16.26 -0.40 14.85
N ASN A 78 16.03 0.91 14.79
CA ASN A 78 16.97 1.87 15.36
C ASN A 78 16.70 1.99 16.86
N THR A 79 17.58 1.39 17.66
CA THR A 79 17.48 1.36 19.13
C THR A 79 17.65 2.74 19.77
N ALA A 80 18.27 3.71 19.10
CA ALA A 80 18.44 5.06 19.65
C ALA A 80 17.13 5.84 19.72
N ASN A 81 16.28 5.70 18.69
CA ASN A 81 15.05 6.49 18.55
C ASN A 81 13.77 5.63 18.64
N ASN A 82 13.89 4.32 18.89
CA ASN A 82 12.79 3.35 18.86
C ASN A 82 11.97 3.39 17.55
N VAL A 83 12.61 3.72 16.43
CA VAL A 83 11.95 3.74 15.12
C VAL A 83 12.29 2.44 14.38
N SER A 84 11.27 1.75 13.91
CA SER A 84 11.42 0.65 12.96
C SER A 84 11.47 1.20 11.53
N TRP A 85 12.46 0.75 10.77
CA TRP A 85 12.61 1.01 9.35
C TRP A 85 12.45 -0.31 8.60
N SER A 86 11.41 -0.42 7.76
CA SER A 86 11.21 -1.58 6.91
C SER A 86 11.41 -1.25 5.43
N GLU A 87 12.09 -2.17 4.74
CA GLU A 87 12.39 -2.09 3.32
C GLU A 87 11.44 -3.00 2.54
N TYR A 88 10.91 -2.49 1.44
CA TYR A 88 10.06 -3.22 0.51
C TYR A 88 10.59 -3.08 -0.92
N MET A 89 10.64 -4.19 -1.64
CA MET A 89 11.22 -4.26 -2.98
C MET A 89 10.13 -4.50 -4.02
N LEU A 90 10.23 -3.81 -5.17
CA LEU A 90 9.27 -3.94 -6.26
C LEU A 90 9.21 -5.39 -6.75
N HIS A 91 8.00 -5.95 -6.76
CA HIS A 91 7.73 -7.20 -7.44
C HIS A 91 7.58 -6.93 -8.94
N ARG A 92 8.57 -7.39 -9.72
CA ARG A 92 8.58 -7.17 -11.17
C ARG A 92 7.56 -8.09 -11.84
N ASN A 93 6.42 -7.51 -12.20
CA ASN A 93 5.42 -8.12 -13.07
C ASN A 93 5.33 -7.36 -14.38
N ASN A 94 4.88 -8.06 -15.43
CA ASN A 94 4.56 -7.44 -16.71
C ASN A 94 3.26 -6.63 -16.53
N HIS A 95 3.40 -5.37 -16.16
CA HIS A 95 2.28 -4.44 -16.13
C HIS A 95 1.81 -4.15 -17.55
N THR A 96 0.50 -4.07 -17.72
CA THR A 96 -0.09 -3.70 -19.01
C THR A 96 0.09 -2.21 -19.27
N ASP A 97 0.30 -1.83 -20.54
CA ASP A 97 0.49 -0.44 -20.90
C ASP A 97 -0.71 0.42 -20.47
N CYS A 98 -0.39 1.51 -19.79
CA CYS A 98 -1.36 2.45 -19.27
C CYS A 98 -1.40 3.72 -20.16
N PHE A 99 -2.59 4.08 -20.65
CA PHE A 99 -2.78 5.27 -21.49
C PHE A 99 -2.96 6.57 -20.70
N TRP A 100 -3.07 6.52 -19.36
CA TRP A 100 -3.17 7.73 -18.55
C TRP A 100 -1.85 8.49 -18.55
N LYS A 101 -1.92 9.82 -18.65
CA LYS A 101 -0.78 10.74 -18.54
C LYS A 101 -0.35 10.92 -17.09
N VAL A 102 -0.09 9.82 -16.39
CA VAL A 102 0.32 9.78 -14.98
C VAL A 102 1.68 9.08 -14.92
N GLU A 103 2.58 9.57 -14.08
CA GLU A 103 3.92 8.99 -13.95
C GLU A 103 3.82 7.51 -13.52
N THR A 104 4.72 6.69 -14.07
CA THR A 104 4.80 5.26 -13.76
C THR A 104 5.53 5.01 -12.43
N PRO A 105 4.95 4.24 -11.49
CA PRO A 105 5.65 3.80 -10.29
C PRO A 105 6.83 2.85 -10.55
N GLU A 106 7.02 2.35 -11.78
CA GLU A 106 8.12 1.43 -12.14
C GLU A 106 9.52 1.96 -11.85
N LYS A 107 9.68 3.29 -11.85
CA LYS A 107 10.95 3.94 -11.50
C LYS A 107 11.30 3.75 -10.02
N ILE A 108 10.30 3.52 -9.17
CA ILE A 108 10.50 3.23 -7.75
C ILE A 108 10.79 1.74 -7.62
N SER A 109 12.02 1.39 -7.27
CA SER A 109 12.45 0.01 -7.04
C SER A 109 12.33 -0.39 -5.58
N ARG A 110 12.42 0.59 -4.67
CA ARG A 110 12.40 0.40 -3.22
C ARG A 110 11.43 1.37 -2.53
N VAL A 111 10.71 0.86 -1.54
CA VAL A 111 9.94 1.67 -0.60
C VAL A 111 10.52 1.47 0.80
N GLU A 112 10.83 2.57 1.48
CA GLU A 112 11.28 2.60 2.86
C GLU A 112 10.11 3.08 3.73
N VAL A 113 9.71 2.29 4.72
CA VAL A 113 8.62 2.65 5.64
C VAL A 113 9.19 2.84 7.04
N TYR A 114 8.99 4.01 7.61
CA TYR A 114 9.31 4.33 8.99
C TYR A 114 8.06 4.20 9.85
N LYS A 115 8.21 3.56 11.01
CA LYS A 115 7.13 3.39 11.97
C LYS A 115 7.64 3.35 13.39
N ILE A 116 6.99 4.07 14.29
CA ILE A 116 7.20 3.96 15.73
C ILE A 116 6.30 2.83 16.27
N PRO A 117 6.86 1.78 16.92
CA PRO A 117 6.06 0.75 17.56
C PRO A 117 5.28 1.34 18.74
N ASN A 118 3.97 1.06 18.80
CA ASN A 118 3.14 1.38 19.96
C ASN A 118 2.74 0.06 20.67
N PRO A 119 3.31 -0.26 21.85
CA PRO A 119 3.02 -1.49 22.58
C PRO A 119 1.59 -1.55 23.13
N HIS A 120 0.96 -0.39 23.41
CA HIS A 120 -0.39 -0.29 23.96
C HIS A 120 -1.47 -0.24 22.88
N LYS A 121 -1.10 -0.45 21.61
CA LYS A 121 -2.04 -0.33 20.49
C LYS A 121 -3.25 -1.26 20.62
N TRP A 122 -3.07 -2.41 21.26
CA TRP A 122 -4.11 -3.42 21.45
C TRP A 122 -5.04 -3.09 22.62
N ASP A 123 -4.63 -2.19 23.51
CA ASP A 123 -5.43 -1.71 24.65
C ASP A 123 -6.37 -0.55 24.25
N GLN A 124 -6.21 -0.02 23.03
CA GLN A 124 -6.95 1.11 22.51
C GLN A 124 -8.05 0.69 21.55
N ALA A 125 -9.02 1.58 21.32
CA ALA A 125 -10.03 1.38 20.28
C ALA A 125 -9.34 1.20 18.91
N PRO A 126 -9.79 0.24 18.09
CA PRO A 126 -9.16 -0.07 16.81
C PRO A 126 -9.26 1.14 15.87
N ARG A 127 -8.15 1.86 15.72
CA ARG A 127 -7.98 2.94 14.74
C ARG A 127 -6.89 2.56 13.74
N ARG A 128 -7.12 2.95 12.49
CA ARG A 128 -6.11 2.84 11.43
C ARG A 128 -4.95 3.80 11.72
N ASP A 129 -3.73 3.36 11.46
CA ASP A 129 -2.57 4.26 11.43
C ASP A 129 -2.68 5.11 10.16
N CYS A 130 -2.30 6.38 10.25
CA CYS A 130 -2.11 7.24 9.10
C CYS A 130 -0.75 6.96 8.44
N CYS A 131 -0.63 7.29 7.15
CA CYS A 131 0.67 7.36 6.50
C CYS A 131 0.88 8.69 5.78
N ARG A 132 2.14 9.03 5.53
CA ARG A 132 2.56 10.26 4.86
C ARG A 132 3.74 9.94 3.96
N VAL A 133 3.67 10.36 2.70
CA VAL A 133 4.81 10.26 1.77
C VAL A 133 5.79 11.38 2.13
N LEU A 134 7.05 11.03 2.39
CA LEU A 134 8.10 11.98 2.73
C LEU A 134 8.94 12.32 1.49
N PRO A 135 9.47 13.55 1.40
CA PRO A 135 10.44 13.89 0.36
C PRO A 135 11.71 13.05 0.54
N THR A 136 12.33 12.68 -0.58
CA THR A 136 13.58 11.93 -0.60
C THR A 136 14.42 12.33 -1.80
N GLU A 137 15.72 12.43 -1.58
CA GLU A 137 16.72 12.70 -2.63
C GLU A 137 17.26 11.40 -3.25
N LYS A 138 16.98 10.25 -2.64
CA LYS A 138 17.41 8.94 -3.14
C LYS A 138 16.62 8.58 -4.40
N GLU A 139 17.30 8.53 -5.54
CA GLU A 139 16.71 8.06 -6.78
C GLU A 139 16.13 6.65 -6.63
N GLY A 140 14.97 6.41 -7.25
CA GLY A 140 14.27 5.12 -7.25
C GLY A 140 13.76 4.65 -5.88
N THR A 141 13.83 5.49 -4.84
CA THR A 141 13.33 5.16 -3.50
C THR A 141 12.14 6.06 -3.16
N MET A 142 11.07 5.48 -2.60
CA MET A 142 9.99 6.23 -1.97
C MET A 142 10.06 6.03 -0.46
N VAL A 143 9.90 7.11 0.31
CA VAL A 143 9.94 7.07 1.77
C VAL A 143 8.54 7.38 2.32
N ILE A 144 8.08 6.55 3.26
CA ILE A 144 6.76 6.68 3.88
C ILE A 144 6.91 6.65 5.39
N ASP A 145 6.27 7.59 6.08
CA ASP A 145 6.08 7.54 7.52
C ASP A 145 4.70 6.97 7.85
N VAL A 146 4.63 6.05 8.82
CA VAL A 146 3.40 5.43 9.32
C VAL A 146 3.32 5.65 10.82
N GLY A 147 2.24 6.27 11.28
CA GLY A 147 2.05 6.61 12.67
C GLY A 147 0.59 6.82 13.04
N GLU A 148 0.37 7.29 14.26
CA GLU A 148 -0.97 7.70 14.68
C GLU A 148 -1.44 8.90 13.84
N CYS A 149 -2.74 8.90 13.55
CA CYS A 149 -3.44 10.10 13.16
C CYS A 149 -3.66 10.94 14.43
#